data_AF-A0A1E5CP35-F1
#
_entry.id   AF-A0A1E5CP35-F1
#
_cell.length_a   1.000
_cell.length_b   1.000
_cell.length_c   1.000
_cell.angle_alpha   90.00
_cell.angle_beta   90.00
_cell.angle_gamma   90.00
#
_symmetry.space_group_name_H-M   'P 1'
#
loop_
_entity.id
_entity.type
_entity.pdbx_description
1 polymer ?
#
loop_
_entity_poly.entity_id
_entity_poly.type
_entity_poly.pdbx_seq_one_letter_code
_entity_poly.pdbx_strand_id
1 'polypeptide(L)'
;MSAFKKLVDHSKKISHFQHLSAICSWDQASMMPSGGNDARSEAMAELSVHIHGLMTQPQLGDWFNDAENEELSTQEKASLRELKRQWQRTTILPDSLVQAQSLAGSKCEHAWRTQRGNNDWVGFEKNWKEVVALSKEEAQLRSDATGLTPYDAMLDLYEPDTNSASLDLIFNDVKTWLPSMIDQVIDKQASESVIVPNGTYSTDKQKALGLEVMKLLQFDFDHGRLDESVHPFCGGVQSDVRITTRYDENEFVQSLMGIVHETGHARYEQGLPTSLAGLPSGEARSMGIHESQSLFFEMQVGRNDAFIGHLSRLAREQFSGAEFEQQNFQKIYTRVKKDFIRVDADELTYPAHVILRYEIERDLMNGNISHTDVPELWNQKMQDYLGLSTQNNFKNGCMQDIHWTDGKKRNVTHNYKDGCMQDIHWCDGSFGYFPSYTLGAMYAAQFMAAMKQTVDVDGAIKAGDLSPIFTWLSDNIWSKGSLLTTDELVRQATGEILNPSHFKAHLESRYLR
;
A
#
# COMPACT_ATOMS: atom_id res chain seq x y z
N MET A 1 -33.38 11.66 -18.43
CA MET A 1 -32.48 11.18 -17.36
C MET A 1 -31.36 12.19 -17.25
N SER A 2 -31.06 12.69 -16.04
CA SER A 2 -29.99 13.67 -15.83
C SER A 2 -28.63 13.11 -16.27
N ALA A 3 -27.72 13.98 -16.68
CA ALA A 3 -26.38 13.62 -17.10
C ALA A 3 -25.58 12.98 -15.95
N PHE A 4 -25.71 13.53 -14.73
CA PHE A 4 -25.11 12.91 -13.55
C PHE A 4 -25.61 11.48 -13.33
N LYS A 5 -26.91 11.23 -13.49
CA LYS A 5 -27.47 9.86 -13.36
C LYS A 5 -26.93 8.90 -14.42
N LYS A 6 -26.70 9.37 -15.66
CA LYS A 6 -26.06 8.56 -16.71
C LYS A 6 -24.63 8.17 -16.30
N LEU A 7 -23.85 9.11 -15.77
CA LEU A 7 -22.49 8.85 -15.29
C LEU A 7 -22.49 7.83 -14.14
N VAL A 8 -23.39 7.99 -13.17
CA VAL A 8 -23.56 7.05 -12.05
C VAL A 8 -23.89 5.63 -12.54
N ASP A 9 -24.86 5.50 -13.45
CA ASP A 9 -25.26 4.20 -13.99
C ASP A 9 -24.14 3.53 -14.79
N HIS A 10 -23.38 4.34 -15.53
CA HIS A 10 -22.23 3.88 -16.29
C HIS A 10 -21.08 3.42 -15.40
N SER A 11 -20.77 4.17 -14.35
CA SER A 11 -19.78 3.79 -13.34
C SER A 11 -20.12 2.47 -12.67
N LYS A 12 -21.39 2.27 -12.27
CA LYS A 12 -21.85 1.00 -11.70
C LYS A 12 -21.72 -0.18 -12.66
N LYS A 13 -21.96 0.05 -13.96
CA LYS A 13 -21.72 -0.97 -14.98
C LYS A 13 -20.23 -1.36 -15.02
N ILE A 14 -19.33 -0.37 -15.02
CA ILE A 14 -17.88 -0.60 -15.00
C ILE A 14 -17.47 -1.36 -13.74
N SER A 15 -17.99 -0.97 -12.58
CA SER A 15 -17.61 -1.61 -11.30
C SER A 15 -17.99 -3.08 -11.23
N HIS A 16 -19.05 -3.53 -11.90
CA HIS A 16 -19.38 -4.96 -11.99
C HIS A 16 -18.33 -5.76 -12.76
N PHE A 17 -17.75 -5.19 -13.82
CA PHE A 17 -16.66 -5.83 -14.56
C PHE A 17 -15.34 -5.78 -13.79
N GLN A 18 -15.08 -4.66 -13.08
CA GLN A 18 -13.93 -4.56 -12.18
C GLN A 18 -14.01 -5.57 -11.03
N HIS A 19 -15.20 -5.84 -10.51
CA HIS A 19 -15.40 -6.91 -9.54
C HIS A 19 -14.97 -8.28 -10.11
N LEU A 20 -15.44 -8.65 -11.31
CA LEU A 20 -15.00 -9.90 -11.95
C LEU A 20 -13.48 -9.94 -12.13
N SER A 21 -12.89 -8.83 -12.57
CA SER A 21 -11.44 -8.69 -12.69
C SER A 21 -10.74 -8.98 -11.35
N ALA A 22 -11.20 -8.34 -10.27
CA ALA A 22 -10.62 -8.51 -8.94
C ALA A 22 -10.69 -9.96 -8.43
N ILE A 23 -11.82 -10.65 -8.64
CA ILE A 23 -11.97 -12.06 -8.23
C ILE A 23 -11.07 -12.97 -9.08
N CYS A 24 -10.97 -12.73 -10.39
CA CYS A 24 -10.09 -13.51 -11.25
C CYS A 24 -8.61 -13.30 -10.93
N SER A 25 -8.20 -12.07 -10.55
CA SER A 25 -6.85 -11.78 -10.06
C SER A 25 -6.56 -12.49 -8.74
N TRP A 26 -7.50 -12.46 -7.77
CA TRP A 26 -7.35 -13.22 -6.52
C TRP A 26 -7.23 -14.72 -6.77
N ASP A 27 -8.06 -15.28 -7.65
CA ASP A 27 -8.05 -16.72 -7.98
C ASP A 27 -6.72 -17.10 -8.63
N GLN A 28 -6.20 -16.25 -9.52
CA GLN A 28 -4.90 -16.45 -10.15
C GLN A 28 -3.78 -16.55 -9.10
N ALA A 29 -3.87 -15.77 -8.03
CA ALA A 29 -2.89 -15.69 -6.96
C ALA A 29 -2.98 -16.81 -5.91
N SER A 30 -4.16 -17.43 -5.75
CA SER A 30 -4.41 -18.34 -4.63
C SER A 30 -4.87 -19.74 -5.03
N MET A 31 -5.75 -19.87 -6.03
CA MET A 31 -6.45 -21.14 -6.33
C MET A 31 -6.10 -21.73 -7.70
N MET A 32 -5.67 -20.90 -8.65
CA MET A 32 -5.50 -21.30 -10.05
C MET A 32 -4.42 -22.38 -10.20
N PRO A 33 -4.69 -23.49 -10.92
CA PRO A 33 -3.66 -24.49 -11.21
C PRO A 33 -2.59 -23.91 -12.14
N SER A 34 -1.35 -24.39 -12.03
CA SER A 34 -0.19 -23.89 -12.80
C SER A 34 -0.36 -23.92 -14.33
N GLY A 35 -1.16 -24.85 -14.85
CA GLY A 35 -1.47 -24.94 -16.29
C GLY A 35 -2.57 -23.99 -16.78
N GLY A 36 -3.23 -23.23 -15.91
CA GLY A 36 -4.36 -22.33 -16.26
C GLY A 36 -3.94 -20.94 -16.75
N ASN A 37 -2.65 -20.64 -16.70
CA ASN A 37 -2.11 -19.29 -16.83
C ASN A 37 -2.39 -18.63 -18.19
N ASP A 38 -2.23 -19.36 -19.31
CA ASP A 38 -2.49 -18.82 -20.66
C ASP A 38 -3.97 -18.41 -20.82
N ALA A 39 -4.89 -19.30 -20.47
CA ALA A 39 -6.33 -19.04 -20.56
C ALA A 39 -6.78 -17.89 -19.64
N ARG A 40 -6.24 -17.81 -18.42
CA ARG A 40 -6.50 -16.71 -17.49
C ARG A 40 -6.01 -15.38 -18.05
N SER A 41 -4.80 -15.36 -18.60
CA SER A 41 -4.18 -14.16 -19.16
C SER A 41 -4.97 -13.61 -20.34
N GLU A 42 -5.39 -14.47 -21.27
CA GLU A 42 -6.20 -14.07 -22.43
C GLU A 42 -7.55 -13.48 -22.00
N ALA A 43 -8.25 -14.12 -21.06
CA ALA A 43 -9.54 -13.66 -20.57
C ALA A 43 -9.44 -12.32 -19.81
N MET A 44 -8.41 -12.17 -18.96
CA MET A 44 -8.16 -10.93 -18.22
C MET A 44 -7.79 -9.78 -19.17
N ALA A 45 -7.03 -10.05 -20.23
CA ALA A 45 -6.70 -9.06 -21.23
C ALA A 45 -7.95 -8.53 -21.95
N GLU A 46 -8.83 -9.42 -22.43
CA GLU A 46 -10.08 -9.03 -23.08
C GLU A 46 -11.00 -8.22 -22.14
N LEU A 47 -11.12 -8.65 -20.88
CA LEU A 47 -11.90 -7.93 -19.86
C LEU A 47 -11.34 -6.52 -19.61
N SER A 48 -10.01 -6.38 -19.54
CA SER A 48 -9.36 -5.07 -19.39
C SER A 48 -9.62 -4.16 -20.59
N VAL A 49 -9.56 -4.67 -21.83
CA VAL A 49 -9.91 -3.90 -23.03
C VAL A 49 -11.37 -3.44 -22.97
N HIS A 50 -12.27 -4.33 -22.55
CA HIS A 50 -13.69 -3.98 -22.39
C HIS A 50 -13.90 -2.86 -21.37
N ILE A 51 -13.29 -2.98 -20.18
CA ILE A 51 -13.35 -1.95 -19.12
C ILE A 51 -12.79 -0.62 -19.63
N HIS A 52 -11.60 -0.63 -20.25
CA HIS A 52 -10.99 0.57 -20.81
C HIS A 52 -11.91 1.23 -21.85
N GLY A 53 -12.43 0.47 -22.80
CA GLY A 53 -13.35 0.97 -23.82
C GLY A 53 -14.65 1.54 -23.24
N LEU A 54 -15.12 1.06 -22.08
CA LEU A 54 -16.22 1.69 -21.36
C LEU A 54 -15.79 3.01 -20.70
N MET A 55 -14.59 3.08 -20.15
CA MET A 55 -14.06 4.26 -19.47
C MET A 55 -13.69 5.39 -20.44
N THR A 56 -13.47 5.11 -21.73
CA THR A 56 -13.03 6.11 -22.73
C THR A 56 -14.07 6.44 -23.78
N GLN A 57 -15.34 6.08 -23.55
CA GLN A 57 -16.41 6.33 -24.54
C GLN A 57 -16.54 7.83 -24.88
N PRO A 58 -16.65 8.21 -26.18
CA PRO A 58 -16.64 9.61 -26.61
C PRO A 58 -17.73 10.48 -25.96
N GLN A 59 -18.92 9.92 -25.73
CA GLN A 59 -20.05 10.65 -25.14
C GLN A 59 -19.85 11.00 -23.65
N LEU A 60 -18.85 10.44 -22.97
CA LEU A 60 -18.60 10.75 -21.55
C LEU A 60 -18.23 12.22 -21.37
N GLY A 61 -17.49 12.81 -22.32
CA GLY A 61 -17.14 14.23 -22.28
C GLY A 61 -18.38 15.13 -22.23
N ASP A 62 -19.37 14.85 -23.09
CA ASP A 62 -20.64 15.57 -23.10
C ASP A 62 -21.41 15.37 -21.78
N TRP A 63 -21.44 14.15 -21.25
CA TRP A 63 -22.13 13.89 -19.98
C TRP A 63 -21.47 14.60 -18.79
N PHE A 64 -20.14 14.68 -18.74
CA PHE A 64 -19.45 15.45 -17.71
C PHE A 64 -19.74 16.95 -17.84
N ASN A 65 -19.67 17.51 -19.04
CA ASN A 65 -19.97 18.93 -19.29
C ASN A 65 -21.43 19.27 -18.91
N ASP A 66 -22.38 18.41 -19.26
CA ASP A 66 -23.79 18.60 -18.89
C ASP A 66 -23.98 18.50 -17.37
N ALA A 67 -23.38 17.50 -16.72
CA ALA A 67 -23.53 17.26 -15.28
C ALA A 67 -22.95 18.40 -14.41
N GLU A 68 -21.92 19.10 -14.89
CA GLU A 68 -21.36 20.28 -14.19
C GLU A 68 -22.33 21.46 -14.11
N ASN A 69 -23.32 21.51 -15.01
CA ASN A 69 -24.35 22.55 -15.03
C ASN A 69 -25.63 22.14 -14.28
N GLU A 70 -25.69 20.92 -13.74
CA GLU A 70 -26.84 20.44 -12.96
C GLU A 70 -26.80 20.94 -11.51
N GLU A 71 -27.98 21.15 -10.91
CA GLU A 71 -28.10 21.42 -9.48
C GLU A 71 -27.88 20.12 -8.68
N LEU A 72 -26.64 19.91 -8.25
CA LEU A 72 -26.21 18.74 -7.49
C LEU A 72 -26.06 19.05 -5.99
N SER A 73 -26.42 18.09 -5.13
CA SER A 73 -26.11 18.12 -3.70
C SER A 73 -24.59 18.05 -3.45
N THR A 74 -24.14 18.36 -2.23
CA THR A 74 -22.70 18.29 -1.87
C THR A 74 -22.10 16.92 -2.14
N GLN A 75 -22.81 15.84 -1.81
CA GLN A 75 -22.35 14.47 -2.03
C GLN A 75 -22.27 14.12 -3.53
N GLU A 76 -23.22 14.59 -4.34
CA GLU A 76 -23.22 14.39 -5.78
C GLU A 76 -22.11 15.18 -6.47
N LYS A 77 -21.82 16.41 -6.01
CA LYS A 77 -20.67 17.20 -6.47
C LYS A 77 -19.34 16.49 -6.19
N ALA A 78 -19.17 15.92 -5.00
CA ALA A 78 -18.00 15.12 -4.68
C ALA A 78 -17.91 13.86 -5.57
N SER A 79 -19.04 13.19 -5.81
CA SER A 79 -19.09 12.02 -6.70
C SER A 79 -18.75 12.38 -8.14
N LEU A 80 -19.25 13.52 -8.65
CA LEU A 80 -18.91 14.02 -9.97
C LEU A 80 -17.42 14.34 -10.08
N ARG A 81 -16.81 14.94 -9.05
CA ARG A 81 -15.37 15.21 -8.99
C ARG A 81 -14.55 13.93 -9.14
N GLU A 82 -14.85 12.89 -8.37
CA GLU A 82 -14.09 11.63 -8.42
C GLU A 82 -14.31 10.86 -9.74
N LEU A 83 -15.54 10.85 -10.28
CA LEU A 83 -15.83 10.29 -11.60
C LEU A 83 -15.03 11.01 -12.70
N LYS A 84 -14.99 12.35 -12.66
CA LYS A 84 -14.26 13.15 -13.64
C LYS A 84 -12.76 12.91 -13.52
N ARG A 85 -12.22 12.83 -12.29
CA ARG A 85 -10.82 12.51 -12.01
C ARG A 85 -10.44 11.15 -12.61
N GLN A 86 -11.23 10.11 -12.37
CA GLN A 86 -10.98 8.77 -12.91
C GLN A 86 -11.02 8.75 -14.45
N TRP A 87 -12.00 9.45 -15.03
CA TRP A 87 -12.13 9.57 -16.49
C TRP A 87 -10.92 10.27 -17.12
N GLN A 88 -10.55 11.45 -16.62
CA GLN A 88 -9.41 12.22 -17.11
C GLN A 88 -8.12 11.40 -17.04
N ARG A 89 -7.87 10.74 -15.91
CA ARG A 89 -6.66 9.89 -15.74
C ARG A 89 -6.57 8.76 -16.74
N THR A 90 -7.70 8.23 -17.17
CA THR A 90 -7.80 7.12 -18.13
C THR A 90 -7.63 7.60 -19.57
N THR A 91 -8.05 8.83 -19.88
CA THR A 91 -8.06 9.36 -21.27
C THR A 91 -6.83 10.19 -21.64
N ILE A 92 -6.00 10.57 -20.68
CA ILE A 92 -4.79 11.40 -20.93
C ILE A 92 -3.73 10.64 -21.76
N LEU A 93 -3.60 9.32 -21.59
CA LEU A 93 -2.54 8.55 -22.23
C LEU A 93 -2.98 7.99 -23.58
N PRO A 94 -2.17 8.15 -24.65
CA PRO A 94 -2.41 7.47 -25.92
C PRO A 94 -2.29 5.95 -25.79
N ASP A 95 -3.18 5.20 -26.46
CA ASP A 95 -3.16 3.73 -26.50
C ASP A 95 -1.80 3.14 -26.89
N SER A 96 -1.06 3.83 -27.78
CA SER A 96 0.27 3.38 -28.20
C SER A 96 1.33 3.46 -27.10
N LEU A 97 1.29 4.52 -26.28
CA LEU A 97 2.21 4.69 -25.14
C LEU A 97 1.91 3.64 -24.08
N VAL A 98 0.62 3.54 -23.76
CA VAL A 98 0.01 2.52 -22.94
C VAL A 98 0.54 1.13 -23.33
N GLN A 99 0.37 0.70 -24.59
CA GLN A 99 0.87 -0.58 -25.10
C GLN A 99 2.40 -0.73 -24.96
N ALA A 100 3.17 0.32 -25.27
CA ALA A 100 4.62 0.30 -25.19
C ALA A 100 5.12 0.11 -23.75
N GLN A 101 4.53 0.81 -22.79
CA GLN A 101 4.87 0.73 -21.37
C GLN A 101 4.73 -0.69 -20.86
N SER A 102 3.59 -1.31 -21.14
CA SER A 102 3.33 -2.65 -20.62
C SER A 102 4.21 -3.72 -21.29
N LEU A 103 4.62 -3.53 -22.55
CA LEU A 103 5.58 -4.43 -23.21
C LEU A 103 6.98 -4.29 -22.60
N ALA A 104 7.42 -3.04 -22.40
CA ALA A 104 8.70 -2.73 -21.78
C ALA A 104 8.75 -3.25 -20.33
N GLY A 105 7.68 -3.06 -19.57
CA GLY A 105 7.58 -3.49 -18.18
C GLY A 105 7.63 -5.00 -18.02
N SER A 106 6.82 -5.74 -18.80
CA SER A 106 6.82 -7.20 -18.81
C SER A 106 8.20 -7.77 -19.17
N LYS A 107 8.87 -7.20 -20.18
CA LYS A 107 10.23 -7.61 -20.56
C LYS A 107 11.23 -7.34 -19.44
N CYS A 108 11.14 -6.18 -18.79
CA CYS A 108 12.03 -5.77 -17.72
C CYS A 108 11.89 -6.66 -16.49
N GLU A 109 10.65 -6.90 -16.05
CA GLU A 109 10.29 -7.76 -14.93
C GLU A 109 10.80 -9.20 -15.13
N HIS A 110 10.51 -9.79 -16.30
CA HIS A 110 10.92 -11.17 -16.59
C HIS A 110 12.45 -11.32 -16.55
N ALA A 111 13.18 -10.35 -17.10
CA ALA A 111 14.63 -10.35 -17.06
C ALA A 111 15.17 -10.12 -15.63
N TRP A 112 14.54 -9.22 -14.86
CA TRP A 112 14.93 -8.90 -13.49
C TRP A 112 14.96 -10.13 -12.58
N ARG A 113 14.04 -11.09 -12.74
CA ARG A 113 13.97 -12.30 -11.89
C ARG A 113 15.31 -13.05 -11.83
N THR A 114 15.97 -13.16 -12.97
CA THR A 114 17.31 -13.79 -13.06
C THR A 114 18.41 -12.79 -12.75
N GLN A 115 18.32 -11.57 -13.27
CA GLN A 115 19.36 -10.55 -13.15
C GLN A 115 19.60 -10.12 -11.70
N ARG A 116 18.54 -10.00 -10.90
CA ARG A 116 18.66 -9.73 -9.46
C ARG A 116 19.41 -10.84 -8.74
N GLY A 117 19.04 -12.10 -9.01
CA GLY A 117 19.72 -13.26 -8.42
C GLY A 117 21.22 -13.26 -8.70
N ASN A 118 21.60 -12.81 -9.89
CA ASN A 118 22.98 -12.72 -10.38
C ASN A 118 23.70 -11.40 -10.05
N ASN A 119 23.05 -10.47 -9.36
CA ASN A 119 23.58 -9.14 -9.09
C ASN A 119 23.98 -8.38 -10.39
N ASP A 120 23.26 -8.63 -11.48
CA ASP A 120 23.57 -8.12 -12.83
C ASP A 120 22.87 -6.78 -13.11
N TRP A 121 23.44 -5.70 -12.57
CA TRP A 121 22.95 -4.35 -12.84
C TRP A 121 23.06 -3.96 -14.32
N VAL A 122 24.15 -4.33 -15.00
CA VAL A 122 24.38 -3.91 -16.40
C VAL A 122 23.36 -4.56 -17.34
N GLY A 123 22.97 -5.81 -17.08
CA GLY A 123 21.88 -6.46 -17.80
C GLY A 123 20.53 -5.84 -17.49
N PHE A 124 20.26 -5.52 -16.22
CA PHE A 124 19.00 -4.91 -15.78
C PHE A 124 18.79 -3.51 -16.35
N GLU A 125 19.81 -2.65 -16.24
CA GLU A 125 19.79 -1.26 -16.71
C GLU A 125 19.39 -1.15 -18.19
N LYS A 126 19.87 -2.07 -19.04
CA LYS A 126 19.51 -2.09 -20.47
C LYS A 126 18.01 -2.28 -20.72
N ASN A 127 17.34 -3.06 -19.87
CA ASN A 127 15.90 -3.26 -19.95
C ASN A 127 15.16 -2.10 -19.30
N TRP A 128 15.65 -1.67 -18.13
CA TRP A 128 15.01 -0.63 -17.33
C TRP A 128 15.05 0.76 -17.97
N LYS A 129 16.08 1.06 -18.76
CA LYS A 129 16.21 2.31 -19.52
C LYS A 129 14.97 2.64 -20.35
N GLU A 130 14.39 1.66 -21.03
CA GLU A 130 13.18 1.85 -21.85
C GLU A 130 11.97 2.16 -20.97
N VAL A 131 11.82 1.43 -19.85
CA VAL A 131 10.75 1.68 -18.86
C VAL A 131 10.84 3.11 -18.34
N VAL A 132 12.03 3.58 -17.96
CA VAL A 132 12.24 4.95 -17.48
C VAL A 132 11.91 5.99 -18.56
N ALA A 133 12.28 5.74 -19.81
CA ALA A 133 11.97 6.65 -20.91
C ALA A 133 10.45 6.80 -21.11
N LEU A 134 9.71 5.68 -21.14
CA LEU A 134 8.26 5.68 -21.30
C LEU A 134 7.53 6.23 -20.07
N SER A 135 8.03 5.98 -18.85
CA SER A 135 7.50 6.59 -17.63
C SER A 135 7.69 8.11 -17.61
N LYS A 136 8.81 8.62 -18.14
CA LYS A 136 9.01 10.08 -18.31
C LYS A 136 8.05 10.68 -19.33
N GLU A 137 7.76 9.97 -20.41
CA GLU A 137 6.75 10.38 -21.39
C GLU A 137 5.34 10.46 -20.76
N GLU A 138 4.93 9.44 -20.01
CA GLU A 138 3.68 9.47 -19.24
C GLU A 138 3.65 10.64 -18.25
N ALA A 139 4.72 10.80 -17.45
CA ALA A 139 4.83 11.87 -16.47
C ALA A 139 4.68 13.25 -17.12
N GLN A 140 5.26 13.46 -18.31
CA GLN A 140 5.13 14.70 -19.06
C GLN A 140 3.70 14.92 -19.57
N LEU A 141 3.05 13.90 -20.15
CA LEU A 141 1.66 14.03 -20.62
C LEU A 141 0.69 14.36 -19.47
N ARG A 142 0.89 13.74 -18.30
CA ARG A 142 0.09 14.03 -17.11
C ARG A 142 0.41 15.42 -16.55
N SER A 143 1.69 15.83 -16.58
CA SER A 143 2.14 17.16 -16.19
C SER A 143 1.49 18.24 -17.06
N ASP A 144 1.50 18.08 -18.38
CA ASP A 144 0.87 19.01 -19.32
C ASP A 144 -0.65 19.13 -19.08
N ALA A 145 -1.31 18.02 -18.72
CA ALA A 145 -2.75 17.99 -18.45
C ALA A 145 -3.15 18.63 -17.10
N THR A 146 -2.24 18.68 -16.13
CA THR A 146 -2.54 19.08 -14.74
C THR A 146 -1.84 20.37 -14.31
N GLY A 147 -0.78 20.79 -15.00
CA GLY A 147 0.10 21.89 -14.60
C GLY A 147 1.06 21.55 -13.44
N LEU A 148 1.10 20.29 -13.01
CA LEU A 148 2.02 19.79 -11.97
C LEU A 148 3.42 19.52 -12.54
N THR A 149 4.43 19.36 -11.67
CA THR A 149 5.71 18.80 -12.13
C THR A 149 5.53 17.36 -12.61
N PRO A 150 6.43 16.81 -13.46
CA PRO A 150 6.34 15.42 -13.92
C PRO A 150 6.22 14.42 -12.76
N TYR A 151 7.02 14.56 -11.70
CA TYR A 151 6.89 13.67 -10.55
C TYR A 151 5.57 13.86 -9.79
N ASP A 152 5.14 15.10 -9.55
CA ASP A 152 3.89 15.36 -8.82
C ASP A 152 2.67 14.82 -9.56
N ALA A 153 2.68 14.86 -10.89
CA ALA A 153 1.62 14.27 -11.72
C ALA A 153 1.54 12.74 -11.59
N MET A 154 2.68 12.07 -11.36
CA MET A 154 2.75 10.63 -11.08
C MET A 154 2.34 10.32 -9.63
N LEU A 155 2.83 11.11 -8.67
CA LEU A 155 2.45 11.01 -7.26
C LEU A 155 0.93 11.15 -7.05
N ASP A 156 0.29 12.09 -7.74
CA ASP A 156 -1.15 12.33 -7.66
C ASP A 156 -1.95 11.04 -7.92
N LEU A 157 -1.46 10.12 -8.77
CA LEU A 157 -2.10 8.82 -9.05
C LEU A 157 -2.32 7.98 -7.78
N TYR A 158 -1.44 8.13 -6.79
CA TYR A 158 -1.42 7.37 -5.55
C TYR A 158 -1.91 8.19 -4.37
N GLU A 159 -1.51 9.46 -4.32
CA GLU A 159 -1.78 10.37 -3.21
C GLU A 159 -2.38 11.70 -3.72
N PRO A 160 -3.70 11.73 -3.98
CA PRO A 160 -4.42 12.96 -4.35
C PRO A 160 -4.09 14.13 -3.42
N ASP A 161 -3.95 15.31 -4.01
CA ASP A 161 -3.75 16.59 -3.31
C ASP A 161 -2.38 16.74 -2.60
N THR A 162 -1.50 15.74 -2.73
CA THR A 162 -0.11 15.80 -2.22
C THR A 162 0.86 16.22 -3.33
N ASN A 163 2.00 16.82 -2.95
CA ASN A 163 3.06 17.20 -3.87
C ASN A 163 4.45 17.04 -3.24
N SER A 164 5.48 17.04 -4.07
CA SER A 164 6.88 16.93 -3.66
C SER A 164 7.32 18.05 -2.73
N ALA A 165 6.79 19.27 -2.85
CA ALA A 165 7.15 20.36 -1.95
C ALA A 165 6.70 20.11 -0.50
N SER A 166 5.49 19.57 -0.28
CA SER A 166 5.05 19.19 1.07
C SER A 166 5.79 17.96 1.59
N LEU A 167 6.03 16.96 0.74
CA LEU A 167 6.82 15.78 1.10
C LEU A 167 8.27 16.13 1.47
N ASP A 168 8.88 17.08 0.76
CA ASP A 168 10.22 17.55 1.06
C ASP A 168 10.32 18.15 2.45
N LEU A 169 9.35 18.96 2.86
CA LEU A 169 9.31 19.51 4.21
C LEU A 169 9.22 18.39 5.26
N ILE A 170 8.32 17.43 5.05
CA ILE A 170 8.09 16.30 5.96
C ILE A 170 9.33 15.42 6.07
N PHE A 171 9.86 14.94 4.95
CA PHE A 171 10.99 14.01 4.95
C PHE A 171 12.31 14.68 5.32
N ASN A 172 12.50 15.97 5.03
CA ASN A 172 13.66 16.70 5.54
C ASN A 172 13.63 16.80 7.06
N ASP A 173 12.48 17.03 7.69
CA ASP A 173 12.36 16.98 9.15
C ASP A 173 12.70 15.58 9.68
N VAL A 174 12.09 14.52 9.14
CA VAL A 174 12.32 13.12 9.56
C VAL A 174 13.82 12.78 9.54
N LYS A 175 14.53 13.15 8.47
CA LYS A 175 15.97 12.91 8.32
C LYS A 175 16.83 13.59 9.40
N THR A 176 16.34 14.65 10.05
CA THR A 176 17.12 15.35 11.09
C THR A 176 17.23 14.56 12.39
N TRP A 177 16.30 13.62 12.66
CA TRP A 177 16.23 12.92 13.94
C TRP A 177 16.20 11.40 13.80
N LEU A 178 15.70 10.85 12.68
CA LEU A 178 15.50 9.40 12.52
C LEU A 178 16.80 8.58 12.64
N PRO A 179 17.93 8.92 11.97
CA PRO A 179 19.15 8.12 12.09
C PRO A 179 19.68 8.03 13.53
N SER A 180 19.67 9.16 14.25
CA SER A 180 20.11 9.17 15.65
C SER A 180 19.17 8.39 16.56
N MET A 181 17.86 8.43 16.32
CA MET A 181 16.90 7.65 17.08
C MET A 181 17.10 6.14 16.87
N ILE A 182 17.33 5.71 15.63
CA ILE A 182 17.64 4.30 15.30
C ILE A 182 18.85 3.83 16.13
N ASP A 183 19.94 4.60 16.14
CA ASP A 183 21.15 4.25 16.90
C ASP A 183 20.89 4.16 18.41
N GLN A 184 20.20 5.14 18.98
CA GLN A 184 19.84 5.14 20.40
C GLN A 184 18.99 3.92 20.80
N VAL A 185 18.04 3.53 19.95
CA VAL A 185 17.18 2.38 20.21
C VAL A 185 17.97 1.07 20.11
N ILE A 186 18.82 0.91 19.09
CA ILE A 186 19.69 -0.26 18.95
C ILE A 186 20.63 -0.38 20.17
N ASP A 187 21.23 0.72 20.62
CA ASP A 187 22.11 0.74 21.79
C ASP A 187 21.37 0.36 23.08
N LYS A 188 20.15 0.90 23.28
CA LYS A 188 19.26 0.52 24.41
C LYS A 188 18.95 -0.99 24.36
N GLN A 189 18.58 -1.49 23.19
CA GLN A 189 18.16 -2.87 22.96
C GLN A 189 19.32 -3.88 22.97
N ALA A 190 20.58 -3.43 22.87
CA ALA A 190 21.76 -4.29 22.85
C ALA A 190 21.95 -5.10 24.13
N SER A 191 21.45 -4.60 25.26
CA SER A 191 21.49 -5.30 26.55
C SER A 191 20.34 -6.29 26.76
N GLU A 192 19.33 -6.29 25.87
CA GLU A 192 18.15 -7.11 26.01
C GLU A 192 18.36 -8.52 25.45
N SER A 193 17.95 -9.53 26.20
CA SER A 193 17.83 -10.90 25.68
C SER A 193 16.44 -11.11 25.07
N VAL A 194 16.44 -11.69 23.86
CA VAL A 194 15.24 -12.14 23.12
C VAL A 194 15.37 -13.62 22.85
N ILE A 195 14.29 -14.36 23.12
CA ILE A 195 14.14 -15.76 22.73
C ILE A 195 13.56 -15.75 21.32
N VAL A 196 14.42 -15.98 20.34
CA VAL A 196 14.01 -16.05 18.93
C VAL A 196 13.25 -17.37 18.69
N PRO A 197 12.06 -17.35 18.09
CA PRO A 197 11.35 -18.55 17.68
C PRO A 197 12.24 -19.45 16.81
N ASN A 198 12.40 -20.72 17.19
CA ASN A 198 13.23 -21.69 16.47
C ASN A 198 12.59 -23.08 16.37
N GLY A 199 11.30 -23.16 16.68
CA GLY A 199 10.50 -24.38 16.56
C GLY A 199 9.97 -24.60 15.15
N THR A 200 9.15 -25.64 15.00
CA THR A 200 8.35 -25.87 13.80
C THR A 200 6.92 -25.43 14.05
N TYR A 201 6.44 -24.49 13.25
CA TYR A 201 5.12 -23.88 13.36
C TYR A 201 4.28 -24.33 12.17
N SER A 202 3.63 -25.49 12.27
CA SER A 202 2.83 -26.05 11.16
C SER A 202 1.84 -25.03 10.59
N THR A 203 1.72 -24.99 9.26
CA THR A 203 0.80 -24.07 8.55
C THR A 203 -0.62 -24.07 9.11
N ASP A 204 -1.20 -25.26 9.38
CA ASP A 204 -2.56 -25.38 9.91
C ASP A 204 -2.76 -24.63 11.24
N LYS A 205 -1.77 -24.69 12.13
CA LYS A 205 -1.81 -23.98 13.42
C LYS A 205 -1.61 -22.48 13.27
N GLN A 206 -0.73 -22.04 12.36
CA GLN A 206 -0.58 -20.62 12.04
C GLN A 206 -1.88 -20.05 11.47
N LYS A 207 -2.54 -20.80 10.58
CA LYS A 207 -3.84 -20.45 10.01
C LYS A 207 -4.93 -20.37 11.08
N ALA A 208 -5.00 -21.35 11.98
CA ALA A 208 -5.94 -21.31 13.11
C ALA A 208 -5.72 -20.07 13.99
N LEU A 209 -4.46 -19.76 14.33
CA LEU A 209 -4.10 -18.55 15.08
C LEU A 209 -4.52 -17.27 14.34
N GLY A 210 -4.21 -17.18 13.05
CA GLY A 210 -4.56 -16.05 12.19
C GLY A 210 -6.06 -15.78 12.17
N LEU A 211 -6.88 -16.83 12.02
CA LEU A 211 -8.34 -16.71 12.03
C LEU A 211 -8.88 -16.22 13.38
N GLU A 212 -8.33 -16.67 14.51
CA GLU A 212 -8.73 -16.16 15.83
C GLU A 212 -8.34 -14.69 16.02
N VAL A 213 -7.18 -14.28 15.51
CA VAL A 213 -6.75 -12.87 15.53
C VAL A 213 -7.65 -12.00 14.66
N MET A 214 -8.03 -12.46 13.47
CA MET A 214 -8.99 -11.75 12.62
C MET A 214 -10.35 -11.56 13.30
N LYS A 215 -10.82 -12.57 14.06
CA LYS A 215 -12.05 -12.44 14.87
C LYS A 215 -11.90 -11.40 15.97
N LEU A 216 -10.77 -11.37 16.68
CA LEU A 216 -10.47 -10.34 17.68
C LEU A 216 -10.45 -8.94 17.04
N LEU A 217 -9.90 -8.85 15.83
CA LEU A 217 -9.92 -7.65 15.00
C LEU A 217 -11.27 -7.40 14.30
N GLN A 218 -12.33 -8.13 14.67
CA GLN A 218 -13.71 -8.00 14.19
C GLN A 218 -13.85 -8.00 12.65
N PHE A 219 -13.03 -8.77 11.95
CA PHE A 219 -13.19 -9.03 10.52
C PHE A 219 -14.52 -9.74 10.24
N ASP A 220 -15.26 -9.27 9.23
CA ASP A 220 -16.52 -9.88 8.81
C ASP A 220 -16.25 -11.03 7.82
N PHE A 221 -16.38 -12.27 8.30
CA PHE A 221 -16.19 -13.48 7.50
C PHE A 221 -17.41 -13.85 6.64
N ASP A 222 -18.57 -13.21 6.82
CA ASP A 222 -19.69 -13.38 5.90
C ASP A 222 -19.47 -12.58 4.60
N HIS A 223 -18.62 -11.56 4.64
CA HIS A 223 -18.26 -10.69 3.51
C HIS A 223 -16.75 -10.70 3.22
N GLY A 224 -16.05 -11.76 3.62
CA GLY A 224 -14.63 -11.89 3.32
C GLY A 224 -14.00 -13.20 3.75
N ARG A 225 -12.73 -13.39 3.39
CA ARG A 225 -11.99 -14.63 3.65
C ARG A 225 -10.49 -14.43 3.67
N LEU A 226 -9.79 -15.40 4.29
CA LEU A 226 -8.34 -15.53 4.31
C LEU A 226 -7.92 -16.79 3.54
N ASP A 227 -7.03 -16.62 2.56
CA ASP A 227 -6.44 -17.71 1.78
C ASP A 227 -4.89 -17.58 1.73
N GLU A 228 -4.23 -18.48 1.01
CA GLU A 228 -2.77 -18.49 0.89
C GLU A 228 -2.32 -18.01 -0.50
N SER A 229 -1.21 -17.29 -0.54
CA SER A 229 -0.54 -16.93 -1.79
C SER A 229 0.95 -16.70 -1.54
N VAL A 230 1.73 -16.53 -2.61
CA VAL A 230 3.18 -16.29 -2.50
C VAL A 230 3.49 -14.91 -1.87
N HIS A 231 2.59 -13.94 -2.06
CA HIS A 231 2.70 -12.58 -1.53
C HIS A 231 1.37 -12.16 -0.90
N PRO A 232 1.34 -11.85 0.40
CA PRO A 232 0.15 -11.31 1.06
C PRO A 232 -0.40 -10.07 0.34
N PHE A 233 -1.72 -9.98 0.22
CA PHE A 233 -2.43 -8.80 -0.27
C PHE A 233 -3.88 -8.78 0.22
N CYS A 234 -4.50 -7.60 0.15
CA CYS A 234 -5.93 -7.39 0.33
C CYS A 234 -6.57 -6.99 -1.01
N GLY A 235 -7.56 -7.76 -1.47
CA GLY A 235 -8.23 -7.56 -2.75
C GLY A 235 -9.73 -7.85 -2.69
N GLY A 236 -10.33 -8.00 -3.88
CA GLY A 236 -11.78 -8.15 -4.03
C GLY A 236 -12.52 -6.82 -4.10
N VAL A 237 -13.73 -6.78 -3.55
CA VAL A 237 -14.57 -5.57 -3.47
C VAL A 237 -15.14 -5.44 -2.06
N GLN A 238 -15.66 -4.26 -1.71
CA GLN A 238 -16.20 -3.98 -0.38
C GLN A 238 -17.09 -5.09 0.23
N SER A 239 -17.94 -5.74 -0.58
CA SER A 239 -18.87 -6.79 -0.11
C SER A 239 -18.33 -8.23 -0.21
N ASP A 240 -17.11 -8.41 -0.74
CA ASP A 240 -16.40 -9.68 -0.89
C ASP A 240 -14.89 -9.39 -0.83
N VAL A 241 -14.40 -9.07 0.38
CA VAL A 241 -13.01 -8.70 0.62
C VAL A 241 -12.18 -9.96 0.87
N ARG A 242 -11.15 -10.16 0.06
CA ARG A 242 -10.31 -11.36 0.12
C ARG A 242 -8.90 -10.98 0.44
N ILE A 243 -8.41 -11.45 1.58
CA ILE A 243 -7.03 -11.27 1.99
C ILE A 243 -6.26 -12.58 1.84
N THR A 244 -4.97 -12.46 1.58
CA THR A 244 -4.07 -13.61 1.54
C THR A 244 -2.93 -13.43 2.52
N THR A 245 -2.31 -14.54 2.90
CA THR A 245 -1.06 -14.55 3.66
C THR A 245 -0.11 -15.62 3.12
N ARG A 246 1.09 -15.66 3.66
CA ARG A 246 2.09 -16.71 3.42
C ARG A 246 2.58 -17.25 4.76
N TYR A 247 2.63 -18.57 4.88
CA TYR A 247 3.16 -19.25 6.06
C TYR A 247 4.55 -19.82 5.76
N ASP A 248 5.44 -19.77 6.74
CA ASP A 248 6.73 -20.47 6.75
C ASP A 248 6.74 -21.39 7.98
N GLU A 249 7.00 -22.69 7.84
CA GLU A 249 7.00 -23.58 9.01
C GLU A 249 8.17 -23.33 9.97
N ASN A 250 9.17 -22.54 9.56
CA ASN A 250 10.34 -22.19 10.37
C ASN A 250 10.13 -20.93 11.21
N GLU A 251 9.11 -20.11 10.92
CA GLU A 251 8.79 -18.89 11.66
C GLU A 251 7.31 -18.49 11.49
N PHE A 252 6.69 -17.90 12.51
CA PHE A 252 5.27 -17.51 12.48
C PHE A 252 5.06 -16.00 12.63
N VAL A 253 6.13 -15.25 12.87
CA VAL A 253 6.08 -13.86 13.32
C VAL A 253 5.63 -12.97 12.18
N GLN A 254 6.18 -13.20 10.98
CA GLN A 254 5.82 -12.43 9.78
C GLN A 254 4.39 -12.71 9.34
N SER A 255 3.99 -13.98 9.27
CA SER A 255 2.63 -14.37 8.83
C SER A 255 1.56 -13.76 9.74
N LEU A 256 1.80 -13.74 11.06
CA LEU A 256 0.85 -13.18 12.02
C LEU A 256 0.65 -11.67 11.84
N MET A 257 1.74 -10.89 11.76
CA MET A 257 1.61 -9.44 11.56
C MET A 257 1.16 -9.09 10.15
N GLY A 258 1.51 -9.90 9.15
CA GLY A 258 0.94 -9.80 7.81
C GLY A 258 -0.58 -9.96 7.83
N ILE A 259 -1.12 -10.92 8.57
CA ILE A 259 -2.59 -11.07 8.72
C ILE A 259 -3.20 -9.84 9.42
N VAL A 260 -2.56 -9.31 10.47
CA VAL A 260 -3.04 -8.09 11.15
C VAL A 260 -3.04 -6.89 10.17
N HIS A 261 -1.98 -6.74 9.38
CA HIS A 261 -1.81 -5.70 8.37
C HIS A 261 -2.91 -5.77 7.31
N GLU A 262 -3.07 -6.93 6.65
CA GLU A 262 -4.08 -7.13 5.61
C GLU A 262 -5.51 -7.04 6.17
N THR A 263 -5.71 -7.43 7.44
CA THR A 263 -6.99 -7.21 8.12
C THR A 263 -7.30 -5.72 8.25
N GLY A 264 -6.32 -4.87 8.53
CA GLY A 264 -6.53 -3.42 8.57
C GLY A 264 -6.96 -2.83 7.23
N HIS A 265 -6.31 -3.25 6.13
CA HIS A 265 -6.77 -2.93 4.78
C HIS A 265 -8.22 -3.38 4.55
N ALA A 266 -8.52 -4.63 4.91
CA ALA A 266 -9.84 -5.19 4.68
C ALA A 266 -10.94 -4.52 5.53
N ARG A 267 -10.64 -4.16 6.78
CA ARG A 267 -11.60 -3.44 7.64
C ARG A 267 -11.94 -2.07 7.09
N TYR A 268 -10.99 -1.39 6.45
CA TYR A 268 -11.30 -0.17 5.72
C TYR A 268 -12.26 -0.44 4.57
N GLU A 269 -11.94 -1.41 3.69
CA GLU A 269 -12.79 -1.77 2.55
C GLU A 269 -14.21 -2.17 2.99
N GLN A 270 -14.34 -3.02 4.03
CA GLN A 270 -15.63 -3.41 4.61
C GLN A 270 -16.40 -2.21 5.21
N GLY A 271 -15.69 -1.20 5.70
CA GLY A 271 -16.24 0.01 6.32
C GLY A 271 -16.60 1.15 5.37
N LEU A 272 -16.35 1.00 4.05
CA LEU A 272 -16.67 2.03 3.05
C LEU A 272 -18.20 2.31 2.97
N PRO A 273 -18.63 3.45 2.40
CA PRO A 273 -20.06 3.76 2.31
C PRO A 273 -20.79 2.95 1.24
N THR A 274 -21.61 1.97 1.65
CA THR A 274 -22.37 1.09 0.74
C THR A 274 -23.36 1.84 -0.17
N SER A 275 -23.84 3.02 0.25
CA SER A 275 -24.70 3.89 -0.56
C SER A 275 -23.99 4.44 -1.82
N LEU A 276 -22.66 4.43 -1.83
CA LEU A 276 -21.80 4.86 -2.93
C LEU A 276 -21.15 3.68 -3.67
N ALA A 277 -21.55 2.44 -3.39
CA ALA A 277 -20.98 1.26 -4.04
C ALA A 277 -21.05 1.36 -5.57
N GLY A 278 -19.91 1.09 -6.22
CA GLY A 278 -19.71 1.20 -7.67
C GLY A 278 -19.42 2.61 -8.19
N LEU A 279 -19.21 3.58 -7.29
CA LEU A 279 -18.72 4.92 -7.61
C LEU A 279 -17.32 5.13 -7.03
N PRO A 280 -16.41 5.86 -7.72
CA PRO A 280 -15.11 6.23 -7.19
C PRO A 280 -15.18 7.00 -5.87
N SER A 281 -16.26 7.75 -5.61
CA SER A 281 -16.47 8.43 -4.33
C SER A 281 -16.72 7.49 -3.15
N GLY A 282 -17.12 6.24 -3.43
CA GLY A 282 -17.27 5.18 -2.43
C GLY A 282 -15.98 4.39 -2.18
N GLU A 283 -14.90 4.67 -2.91
CA GLU A 283 -13.61 3.97 -2.76
C GLU A 283 -12.70 4.67 -1.74
N ALA A 284 -11.64 3.96 -1.32
CA ALA A 284 -10.59 4.50 -0.46
C ALA A 284 -9.96 5.79 -1.02
N ARG A 285 -9.71 6.78 -0.16
CA ARG A 285 -9.26 8.14 -0.56
C ARG A 285 -7.93 8.15 -1.31
N SER A 286 -6.93 7.46 -0.78
CA SER A 286 -5.57 7.44 -1.30
C SER A 286 -4.85 6.18 -0.85
N MET A 287 -3.68 5.90 -1.43
CA MET A 287 -2.84 4.80 -0.96
C MET A 287 -2.33 5.05 0.45
N GLY A 288 -1.97 6.29 0.80
CA GLY A 288 -1.51 6.66 2.14
C GLY A 288 -2.61 6.52 3.18
N ILE A 289 -3.85 6.91 2.86
CA ILE A 289 -4.99 6.68 3.75
C ILE A 289 -5.29 5.18 3.86
N HIS A 290 -5.18 4.41 2.78
CA HIS A 290 -5.40 2.95 2.84
C HIS A 290 -4.35 2.25 3.70
N GLU A 291 -3.07 2.55 3.47
CA GLU A 291 -1.94 2.05 4.25
C GLU A 291 -1.99 2.51 5.71
N SER A 292 -2.55 3.69 5.98
CA SER A 292 -2.75 4.12 7.35
C SER A 292 -3.68 3.19 8.13
N GLN A 293 -4.61 2.50 7.46
CA GLN A 293 -5.49 1.56 8.13
C GLN A 293 -4.78 0.23 8.41
N SER A 294 -3.98 -0.28 7.47
CA SER A 294 -3.15 -1.46 7.73
C SER A 294 -2.13 -1.20 8.83
N LEU A 295 -1.42 -0.08 8.79
CA LEU A 295 -0.45 0.30 9.82
C LEU A 295 -1.11 0.75 11.14
N PHE A 296 -2.34 1.24 11.12
CA PHE A 296 -3.09 1.44 12.37
C PHE A 296 -3.31 0.09 13.07
N PHE A 297 -3.74 -0.93 12.32
CA PHE A 297 -3.96 -2.26 12.87
C PHE A 297 -2.65 -2.94 13.25
N GLU A 298 -1.65 -2.94 12.39
CA GLU A 298 -0.37 -3.62 12.63
C GLU A 298 0.48 -2.87 13.65
N MET A 299 0.76 -1.59 13.40
CA MET A 299 1.69 -0.82 14.20
C MET A 299 1.02 -0.23 15.43
N GLN A 300 -0.13 0.44 15.31
CA GLN A 300 -0.72 1.17 16.46
C GLN A 300 -1.40 0.22 17.46
N VAL A 301 -2.18 -0.74 16.97
CA VAL A 301 -2.88 -1.74 17.79
C VAL A 301 -2.03 -3.00 17.96
N GLY A 302 -1.55 -3.60 16.87
CA GLY A 302 -0.91 -4.91 16.84
C GLY A 302 0.35 -5.01 17.70
N ARG A 303 1.10 -3.91 17.81
CA ARG A 303 2.32 -3.81 18.63
C ARG A 303 2.10 -3.10 19.98
N ASN A 304 0.85 -2.83 20.36
CA ASN A 304 0.51 -2.37 21.70
C ASN A 304 0.69 -3.52 22.71
N ASP A 305 1.30 -3.25 23.88
CA ASP A 305 1.59 -4.29 24.88
C ASP A 305 0.35 -5.08 25.32
N ALA A 306 -0.79 -4.41 25.50
CA ALA A 306 -2.04 -5.10 25.86
C ALA A 306 -2.55 -6.01 24.74
N PHE A 307 -2.38 -5.60 23.47
CA PHE A 307 -2.75 -6.43 22.32
C PHE A 307 -1.78 -7.60 22.15
N ILE A 308 -0.47 -7.38 22.34
CA ILE A 308 0.52 -8.45 22.40
C ILE A 308 0.18 -9.44 23.51
N GLY A 309 -0.39 -9.01 24.64
CA GLY A 309 -0.96 -9.91 25.65
C GLY A 309 -2.02 -10.86 25.10
N HIS A 310 -2.93 -10.37 24.25
CA HIS A 310 -3.92 -11.21 23.56
C HIS A 310 -3.28 -12.13 22.53
N LEU A 311 -2.40 -11.63 21.67
CA LEU A 311 -1.69 -12.44 20.68
C LEU A 311 -0.88 -13.55 21.34
N SER A 312 -0.18 -13.22 22.43
CA SER A 312 0.60 -14.12 23.25
C SER A 312 -0.27 -15.24 23.83
N ARG A 313 -1.47 -14.90 24.34
CA ARG A 313 -2.44 -15.90 24.82
C ARG A 313 -2.89 -16.82 23.70
N LEU A 314 -3.35 -16.27 22.57
CA LEU A 314 -3.84 -17.04 21.42
C LEU A 314 -2.74 -17.94 20.83
N ALA A 315 -1.51 -17.43 20.71
CA ALA A 315 -0.39 -18.21 20.21
C ALA A 315 -0.06 -19.40 21.13
N ARG A 316 -0.14 -19.21 22.46
CA ARG A 316 0.04 -20.30 23.44
C ARG A 316 -1.07 -21.35 23.44
N GLU A 317 -2.21 -21.09 22.82
CA GLU A 317 -3.25 -22.11 22.61
C GLU A 317 -2.88 -23.06 21.46
N GLN A 318 -2.06 -22.60 20.50
CA GLN A 318 -1.63 -23.38 19.34
C GLN A 318 -0.22 -23.98 19.50
N PHE A 319 0.67 -23.24 20.16
CA PHE A 319 2.09 -23.53 20.31
C PHE A 319 2.52 -23.51 21.78
N SER A 320 3.69 -24.07 22.09
CA SER A 320 4.22 -24.12 23.45
C SER A 320 5.69 -23.72 23.44
N GLY A 321 6.09 -22.86 24.38
CA GLY A 321 7.45 -22.34 24.44
C GLY A 321 7.52 -20.99 25.16
N ALA A 322 8.70 -20.66 25.67
CA ALA A 322 8.94 -19.39 26.37
C ALA A 322 8.97 -18.20 25.40
N GLU A 323 9.19 -18.44 24.10
CA GLU A 323 9.16 -17.42 23.06
C GLU A 323 7.78 -16.73 22.95
N PHE A 324 6.73 -17.42 23.37
CA PHE A 324 5.33 -16.95 23.35
C PHE A 324 4.91 -16.20 24.62
N GLU A 325 5.80 -16.00 25.60
CA GLU A 325 5.51 -15.14 26.74
C GLU A 325 5.37 -13.69 26.29
N GLN A 326 4.41 -12.95 26.85
CA GLN A 326 4.06 -11.59 26.41
C GLN A 326 5.29 -10.67 26.33
N GLN A 327 6.15 -10.69 27.37
CA GLN A 327 7.34 -9.85 27.41
C GLN A 327 8.33 -10.17 26.31
N ASN A 328 8.53 -11.46 25.99
CA ASN A 328 9.39 -11.85 24.89
C ASN A 328 8.77 -11.51 23.53
N PHE A 329 7.46 -11.71 23.41
CA PHE A 329 6.73 -11.45 22.18
C PHE A 329 6.71 -9.95 21.84
N GLN A 330 6.60 -9.09 22.85
CA GLN A 330 6.76 -7.65 22.70
C GLN A 330 8.16 -7.30 22.16
N LYS A 331 9.21 -7.92 22.69
CA LYS A 331 10.60 -7.70 22.24
C LYS A 331 10.85 -8.18 20.81
N ILE A 332 10.16 -9.24 20.37
CA ILE A 332 10.21 -9.73 18.99
C ILE A 332 9.64 -8.64 18.06
N TYR A 333 8.42 -8.16 18.33
CA TYR A 333 7.74 -7.20 17.47
C TYR A 333 8.23 -5.75 17.57
N THR A 334 9.08 -5.43 18.53
CA THR A 334 9.69 -4.10 18.67
C THR A 334 11.20 -4.14 18.48
N ARG A 335 11.76 -5.24 17.96
CA ARG A 335 13.20 -5.32 17.67
C ARG A 335 13.54 -4.40 16.50
N VAL A 336 14.50 -3.52 16.71
CA VAL A 336 15.03 -2.63 15.66
C VAL A 336 16.34 -3.20 15.13
N LYS A 337 16.49 -3.25 13.81
CA LYS A 337 17.71 -3.68 13.15
C LYS A 337 17.85 -2.99 11.80
N LYS A 338 18.99 -2.32 11.60
CA LYS A 338 19.41 -1.85 10.28
C LYS A 338 19.62 -3.05 9.35
N ASP A 339 18.88 -3.09 8.25
CA ASP A 339 19.04 -4.08 7.20
C ASP A 339 18.85 -3.46 5.81
N PHE A 340 19.07 -4.24 4.77
CA PHE A 340 19.03 -3.78 3.39
C PHE A 340 17.63 -3.79 2.79
N ILE A 341 16.77 -4.71 3.24
CA ILE A 341 15.52 -5.06 2.56
C ILE A 341 14.33 -4.32 3.16
N ARG A 342 13.71 -3.43 2.37
CA ARG A 342 12.56 -2.61 2.81
C ARG A 342 11.39 -3.44 3.36
N VAL A 343 11.00 -4.51 2.68
CA VAL A 343 9.81 -5.31 3.06
C VAL A 343 10.00 -6.06 4.37
N ASP A 344 11.25 -6.22 4.83
CA ASP A 344 11.60 -6.85 6.09
C ASP A 344 11.99 -5.81 7.17
N ALA A 345 11.95 -4.52 6.84
CA ALA A 345 12.39 -3.45 7.74
C ALA A 345 11.41 -3.26 8.90
N ASP A 346 11.94 -3.02 10.09
CA ASP A 346 11.14 -2.70 11.27
C ASP A 346 10.51 -1.30 11.19
N GLU A 347 9.55 -1.01 12.06
CA GLU A 347 8.79 0.25 12.08
C GLU A 347 9.68 1.50 12.11
N LEU A 348 10.86 1.42 12.76
CA LEU A 348 11.75 2.57 12.95
C LEU A 348 12.72 2.74 11.76
N THR A 349 13.17 1.66 11.12
CA THR A 349 14.08 1.72 9.97
C THR A 349 13.35 1.86 8.64
N TYR A 350 12.11 1.39 8.53
CA TYR A 350 11.30 1.41 7.31
C TYR A 350 11.19 2.79 6.63
N PRO A 351 10.95 3.92 7.34
CA PRO A 351 10.84 5.23 6.70
C PRO A 351 12.11 5.65 5.93
N ALA A 352 13.30 5.25 6.39
CA ALA A 352 14.55 5.54 5.68
C ALA A 352 14.57 4.92 4.28
N HIS A 353 14.05 3.70 4.14
CA HIS A 353 13.94 3.01 2.86
C HIS A 353 12.93 3.69 1.92
N VAL A 354 11.86 4.28 2.45
CA VAL A 354 10.88 5.01 1.63
C VAL A 354 11.45 6.34 1.16
N ILE A 355 12.08 7.10 2.07
CA ILE A 355 12.63 8.43 1.78
C ILE A 355 13.68 8.36 0.67
N LEU A 356 14.58 7.37 0.71
CA LEU A 356 15.60 7.25 -0.35
C LEU A 356 14.98 6.99 -1.73
N ARG A 357 13.90 6.20 -1.80
CA ARG A 357 13.20 5.88 -3.04
C ARG A 357 12.48 7.11 -3.57
N TYR A 358 11.70 7.77 -2.71
CA TYR A 358 11.06 9.04 -3.03
C TYR A 358 12.02 10.04 -3.67
N GLU A 359 13.18 10.28 -3.04
CA GLU A 359 14.16 11.25 -3.55
C GLU A 359 14.73 10.84 -4.91
N ILE A 360 15.04 9.56 -5.10
CA ILE A 360 15.53 9.02 -6.37
C ILE A 360 14.46 9.13 -7.45
N GLU A 361 13.21 8.73 -7.17
CA GLU A 361 12.12 8.79 -8.14
C GLU A 361 11.79 10.23 -8.53
N ARG A 362 11.72 11.14 -7.55
CA ARG A 362 11.47 12.56 -7.76
C ARG A 362 12.49 13.16 -8.71
N ASP A 363 13.77 12.93 -8.40
CA ASP A 363 14.86 13.48 -9.20
C ASP A 363 14.94 12.81 -10.58
N LEU A 364 14.61 11.51 -10.67
CA LEU A 364 14.60 10.79 -11.94
C LEU A 364 13.49 11.31 -12.85
N MET A 365 12.25 11.36 -12.38
CA MET A 365 11.08 11.78 -13.18
C MET A 365 11.16 13.26 -13.56
N ASN A 366 11.67 14.12 -12.69
CA ASN A 366 11.89 15.54 -13.01
C ASN A 366 13.13 15.78 -13.90
N GLY A 367 13.90 14.74 -14.22
CA GLY A 367 15.05 14.84 -15.12
C GLY A 367 16.33 15.40 -14.48
N ASN A 368 16.39 15.49 -13.15
CA ASN A 368 17.57 15.92 -12.40
C ASN A 368 18.68 14.85 -12.37
N ILE A 369 18.30 13.57 -12.51
CA ILE A 369 19.24 12.43 -12.60
C ILE A 369 18.87 11.49 -13.76
N SER A 370 19.81 10.63 -14.11
CA SER A 370 19.66 9.52 -15.07
C SER A 370 19.43 8.18 -14.35
N HIS A 371 18.86 7.21 -15.05
CA HIS A 371 18.73 5.82 -14.59
C HIS A 371 20.08 5.19 -14.24
N THR A 372 21.17 5.64 -14.88
CA THR A 372 22.54 5.17 -14.61
C THR A 372 23.10 5.63 -13.26
N ASP A 373 22.56 6.69 -12.68
CA ASP A 373 23.09 7.31 -11.45
C ASP A 373 22.53 6.62 -10.19
N VAL A 374 21.48 5.83 -10.35
CA VAL A 374 20.68 5.22 -9.29
C VAL A 374 21.50 4.34 -8.34
N PRO A 375 22.44 3.48 -8.78
CA PRO A 375 23.20 2.66 -7.84
C PRO A 375 24.08 3.45 -6.89
N GLU A 376 24.71 4.53 -7.38
CA GLU A 376 25.57 5.39 -6.57
C GLU A 376 24.74 6.20 -5.57
N LEU A 377 23.64 6.81 -6.03
CA LEU A 377 22.72 7.57 -5.18
C LEU A 377 22.05 6.67 -4.13
N TRP A 378 21.69 5.45 -4.50
CA TRP A 378 21.15 4.46 -3.57
C TRP A 378 22.16 4.14 -2.47
N ASN A 379 23.40 3.84 -2.84
CA ASN A 379 24.46 3.56 -1.87
C ASN A 379 24.71 4.74 -0.94
N GLN A 380 24.79 5.96 -1.49
CA GLN A 380 24.99 7.18 -0.70
C GLN A 380 23.86 7.34 0.34
N LYS A 381 22.60 7.27 -0.10
CA LYS A 381 21.43 7.45 0.78
C LYS A 381 21.29 6.33 1.82
N MET A 382 21.60 5.07 1.46
CA MET A 382 21.63 3.96 2.43
C MET A 382 22.71 4.18 3.51
N GLN A 383 23.87 4.73 3.15
CA GLN A 383 24.91 5.08 4.12
C GLN A 383 24.48 6.26 4.98
N ASP A 384 23.91 7.32 4.39
CA ASP A 384 23.49 8.51 5.14
C ASP A 384 22.37 8.19 6.15
N TYR A 385 21.42 7.33 5.79
CA TYR A 385 20.22 7.09 6.60
C TYR A 385 20.34 5.87 7.53
N LEU A 386 21.03 4.82 7.09
CA LEU A 386 21.14 3.56 7.83
C LEU A 386 22.58 3.15 8.13
N GLY A 387 23.60 3.84 7.61
CA GLY A 387 25.01 3.45 7.77
C GLY A 387 25.37 2.16 7.03
N LEU A 388 24.58 1.76 6.03
CA LEU A 388 24.76 0.53 5.26
C LEU A 388 25.27 0.83 3.86
N SER A 389 26.38 0.19 3.45
CA SER A 389 26.88 0.29 2.08
C SER A 389 26.26 -0.77 1.18
N THR A 390 25.71 -0.34 0.04
CA THR A 390 25.25 -1.23 -1.04
C THR A 390 26.22 -1.27 -2.21
N GLN A 391 27.46 -0.79 -2.02
CA GLN A 391 28.48 -0.80 -3.07
C GLN A 391 28.68 -2.22 -3.61
N ASN A 392 28.54 -2.38 -4.92
CA ASN A 392 28.59 -3.66 -5.63
C ASN A 392 27.54 -4.72 -5.19
N ASN A 393 26.55 -4.33 -4.38
CA ASN A 393 25.43 -5.19 -3.95
C ASN A 393 24.12 -4.61 -4.49
N PHE A 394 23.90 -4.77 -5.79
CA PHE A 394 22.69 -4.32 -6.48
C PHE A 394 21.49 -5.18 -6.12
N LYS A 395 21.69 -6.50 -5.91
CA LYS A 395 20.65 -7.47 -5.51
C LYS A 395 19.86 -7.04 -4.28
N ASN A 396 20.57 -6.60 -3.23
CA ASN A 396 19.99 -6.05 -2.01
C ASN A 396 20.13 -4.52 -1.96
N GLY A 397 20.49 -3.90 -3.08
CA GLY A 397 20.54 -2.45 -3.28
C GLY A 397 19.39 -2.03 -4.18
N CYS A 398 19.67 -1.27 -5.24
CA CYS A 398 18.68 -0.71 -6.15
C CYS A 398 17.83 -1.72 -6.95
N MET A 399 18.19 -3.02 -6.97
CA MET A 399 17.37 -4.05 -7.63
C MET A 399 16.43 -4.77 -6.65
N GLN A 400 16.43 -4.41 -5.36
CA GLN A 400 15.64 -5.13 -4.36
C GLN A 400 14.13 -4.87 -4.46
N ASP A 401 13.74 -3.85 -5.20
CA ASP A 401 12.36 -3.38 -5.16
C ASP A 401 11.43 -4.40 -5.75
N ILE A 402 10.46 -4.76 -4.95
CA ILE A 402 9.34 -5.64 -5.22
C ILE A 402 8.21 -4.95 -4.51
N HIS A 403 7.11 -4.68 -5.20
CA HIS A 403 5.75 -4.64 -4.66
C HIS A 403 4.72 -4.21 -5.72
N TRP A 404 3.54 -4.79 -5.53
CA TRP A 404 2.28 -4.70 -6.27
C TRP A 404 1.94 -3.32 -6.85
N THR A 405 1.75 -3.27 -8.17
CA THR A 405 0.86 -2.31 -8.82
C THR A 405 -0.17 -2.91 -9.76
N ASP A 406 -0.26 -4.23 -9.90
CA ASP A 406 -1.24 -4.79 -10.82
C ASP A 406 -2.66 -4.80 -10.23
N GLY A 407 -3.61 -4.31 -11.03
CA GLY A 407 -5.04 -4.39 -10.72
C GLY A 407 -5.79 -3.08 -10.47
N LYS A 408 -5.14 -1.91 -10.31
CA LYS A 408 -5.89 -0.63 -10.23
C LYS A 408 -5.35 0.56 -11.04
N LYS A 409 -4.13 0.53 -11.60
CA LYS A 409 -3.49 1.79 -12.04
C LYS A 409 -3.13 1.92 -13.50
N ARG A 410 -3.25 0.86 -14.29
CA ARG A 410 -3.01 0.94 -15.73
C ARG A 410 -4.14 0.21 -16.43
N ASN A 411 -4.98 0.95 -17.14
CA ASN A 411 -5.94 0.37 -18.07
C ASN A 411 -5.22 -0.14 -19.33
N VAL A 412 -4.15 -0.90 -19.10
CA VAL A 412 -3.33 -1.52 -20.12
C VAL A 412 -3.05 -2.93 -19.68
N THR A 413 -3.79 -3.84 -20.30
CA THR A 413 -3.45 -5.24 -20.53
C THR A 413 -1.95 -5.48 -20.50
N HIS A 414 -1.40 -6.53 -19.88
CA HIS A 414 -0.33 -7.32 -20.49
C HIS A 414 -0.34 -8.78 -20.03
N ASN A 415 0.26 -9.57 -20.89
CA ASN A 415 0.34 -11.03 -21.00
C ASN A 415 1.11 -11.67 -19.83
N TYR A 416 0.42 -12.31 -18.88
CA TYR A 416 1.05 -13.00 -17.76
C TYR A 416 1.59 -14.37 -18.18
N LYS A 417 2.62 -14.45 -19.03
CA LYS A 417 3.18 -15.76 -19.41
C LYS A 417 3.84 -16.55 -18.26
N ASP A 418 4.01 -15.95 -17.07
CA ASP A 418 4.60 -16.60 -15.88
C ASP A 418 3.92 -16.22 -14.54
N GLY A 419 2.59 -16.26 -14.45
CA GLY A 419 1.83 -16.20 -13.19
C GLY A 419 1.78 -14.84 -12.46
N CYS A 420 0.91 -14.79 -11.45
CA CYS A 420 0.60 -13.69 -10.50
C CYS A 420 1.74 -13.30 -9.52
N MET A 421 3.01 -13.37 -9.95
CA MET A 421 4.15 -13.26 -9.05
C MET A 421 4.89 -11.93 -9.22
N GLN A 422 4.91 -11.14 -8.13
CA GLN A 422 5.87 -10.06 -7.82
C GLN A 422 6.02 -8.96 -8.87
N ASP A 423 5.07 -8.03 -8.95
CA ASP A 423 5.38 -6.77 -9.60
C ASP A 423 6.33 -5.92 -8.76
N ILE A 424 7.21 -5.25 -9.48
CA ILE A 424 8.31 -4.44 -9.00
C ILE A 424 8.00 -3.04 -9.45
N HIS A 425 7.81 -2.12 -8.51
CA HIS A 425 7.46 -0.73 -8.79
C HIS A 425 8.22 -0.15 -9.99
N TRP A 426 9.55 -0.33 -10.06
CA TRP A 426 10.35 0.26 -11.13
C TRP A 426 10.40 -0.54 -12.43
N CYS A 427 10.22 -1.87 -12.41
CA CYS A 427 10.15 -2.66 -13.65
C CYS A 427 8.85 -2.39 -14.37
N ASP A 428 7.76 -2.21 -13.62
CA ASP A 428 6.48 -1.75 -14.16
C ASP A 428 6.44 -0.22 -14.27
N GLY A 429 7.49 0.54 -13.94
CA GLY A 429 7.48 2.01 -14.11
C GLY A 429 6.45 2.77 -13.25
N SER A 430 6.00 2.17 -12.17
CA SER A 430 5.13 2.75 -11.13
C SER A 430 5.91 3.68 -10.21
N PHE A 431 6.13 4.91 -10.69
CA PHE A 431 6.77 5.99 -9.93
C PHE A 431 5.76 6.81 -9.14
N GLY A 432 6.14 7.33 -7.96
CA GLY A 432 5.26 8.12 -7.11
C GLY A 432 4.44 7.30 -6.10
N TYR A 433 4.61 5.98 -6.08
CA TYR A 433 3.93 5.09 -5.12
C TYR A 433 4.55 5.18 -3.74
N PHE A 434 5.87 4.93 -3.63
CA PHE A 434 6.53 4.67 -2.34
C PHE A 434 6.25 5.69 -1.22
N PRO A 435 6.12 7.01 -1.47
CA PRO A 435 5.79 7.95 -0.41
C PRO A 435 4.55 7.56 0.40
N SER A 436 3.57 6.90 -0.23
CA SER A 436 2.32 6.50 0.43
C SER A 436 2.53 5.61 1.65
N TYR A 437 3.60 4.81 1.69
CA TYR A 437 3.85 3.93 2.84
C TYR A 437 4.18 4.71 4.12
N THR A 438 5.12 5.65 4.04
CA THR A 438 5.48 6.47 5.21
C THR A 438 4.39 7.49 5.53
N LEU A 439 3.66 8.00 4.53
CA LEU A 439 2.44 8.77 4.78
C LEU A 439 1.42 7.96 5.58
N GLY A 440 1.21 6.69 5.21
CA GLY A 440 0.36 5.76 5.96
C GLY A 440 0.76 5.64 7.42
N ALA A 441 2.05 5.46 7.71
CA ALA A 441 2.57 5.40 9.08
C ALA A 441 2.29 6.69 9.86
N MET A 442 2.44 7.85 9.21
CA MET A 442 2.19 9.16 9.82
C MET A 442 0.70 9.39 10.09
N TYR A 443 -0.17 9.11 9.11
CA TYR A 443 -1.62 9.18 9.30
C TYR A 443 -2.09 8.24 10.41
N ALA A 444 -1.57 7.00 10.46
CA ALA A 444 -1.94 6.03 11.49
C ALA A 444 -1.62 6.55 12.90
N ALA A 445 -0.42 7.12 13.10
CA ALA A 445 -0.02 7.72 14.38
C ALA A 445 -0.88 8.94 14.73
N GLN A 446 -1.19 9.80 13.74
CA GLN A 446 -2.06 10.97 13.94
C GLN A 446 -3.50 10.58 14.28
N PHE A 447 -4.06 9.56 13.62
CA PHE A 447 -5.37 9.02 13.95
C PHE A 447 -5.40 8.42 15.36
N MET A 448 -4.37 7.68 15.76
CA MET A 448 -4.26 7.15 17.12
C MET A 448 -4.18 8.28 18.15
N ALA A 449 -3.39 9.32 17.89
CA ALA A 449 -3.27 10.48 18.78
C ALA A 449 -4.59 11.24 18.94
N ALA A 450 -5.33 11.45 17.84
CA ALA A 450 -6.65 12.08 17.88
C ALA A 450 -7.68 11.20 18.60
N MET A 451 -7.71 9.89 18.30
CA MET A 451 -8.65 8.93 18.88
C MET A 451 -8.53 8.85 20.40
N LYS A 452 -7.30 8.86 20.94
CA LYS A 452 -7.04 8.84 22.40
C LYS A 452 -7.61 10.05 23.15
N GLN A 453 -8.02 11.11 22.47
CA GLN A 453 -8.68 12.26 23.10
C GLN A 453 -10.16 11.99 23.42
N THR A 454 -10.79 11.03 22.74
CA THR A 454 -12.23 10.75 22.85
C THR A 454 -12.58 9.30 23.16
N VAL A 455 -11.62 8.38 23.04
CA VAL A 455 -11.80 6.94 23.24
C VAL A 455 -10.77 6.43 24.25
N ASP A 456 -11.20 5.60 25.22
CA ASP A 456 -10.30 4.83 26.08
C ASP A 456 -9.71 3.65 25.30
N VAL A 457 -8.73 3.96 24.45
CA VAL A 457 -8.08 2.99 23.54
C VAL A 457 -7.42 1.85 24.33
N ASP A 458 -6.68 2.18 25.39
CA ASP A 458 -5.96 1.16 26.17
C ASP A 458 -6.93 0.25 26.93
N GLY A 459 -8.03 0.81 27.46
CA GLY A 459 -9.12 0.03 28.04
C GLY A 459 -9.80 -0.91 27.04
N ALA A 460 -10.11 -0.43 25.84
CA ALA A 460 -10.70 -1.21 24.76
C ALA A 460 -9.79 -2.38 24.33
N ILE A 461 -8.51 -2.11 24.07
CA ILE A 461 -7.52 -3.13 23.71
C ILE A 461 -7.40 -4.17 24.83
N LYS A 462 -7.28 -3.74 26.09
CA LYS A 462 -7.15 -4.65 27.23
C LYS A 462 -8.38 -5.53 27.41
N ALA A 463 -9.58 -4.99 27.21
CA ALA A 463 -10.83 -5.75 27.29
C ALA A 463 -11.00 -6.74 26.12
N GLY A 464 -10.34 -6.52 24.99
CA GLY A 464 -10.53 -7.30 23.76
C GLY A 464 -11.80 -6.94 22.99
N ASP A 465 -12.50 -5.87 23.39
CA ASP A 465 -13.61 -5.27 22.65
C ASP A 465 -13.09 -4.02 21.93
N LEU A 466 -12.79 -4.19 20.64
CA LEU A 466 -12.21 -3.13 19.80
C LEU A 466 -13.30 -2.27 19.13
N SER A 467 -14.58 -2.51 19.44
CA SER A 467 -15.70 -1.77 18.86
C SER A 467 -15.56 -0.24 19.02
N PRO A 468 -15.14 0.32 20.18
CA PRO A 468 -14.98 1.77 20.31
C PRO A 468 -13.94 2.36 19.35
N ILE A 469 -12.85 1.63 19.09
CA ILE A 469 -11.78 2.02 18.16
C ILE A 469 -12.31 2.01 16.73
N PHE A 470 -12.99 0.92 16.35
CA PHE A 470 -13.50 0.75 14.99
C PHE A 470 -14.70 1.65 14.69
N THR A 471 -15.54 1.99 15.68
CA THR A 471 -16.56 3.03 15.53
C THR A 471 -15.92 4.38 15.23
N TRP A 472 -14.86 4.76 15.94
CA TRP A 472 -14.15 6.01 15.65
C TRP A 472 -13.57 6.03 14.23
N LEU A 473 -12.91 4.95 13.79
CA LEU A 473 -12.38 4.87 12.42
C LEU A 473 -13.49 4.90 11.37
N SER A 474 -14.60 4.18 11.62
CA SER A 474 -15.78 4.21 10.75
C SER A 474 -16.34 5.62 10.59
N ASP A 475 -16.57 6.33 11.70
CA ASP A 475 -17.23 7.63 11.71
C ASP A 475 -16.36 8.73 11.12
N ASN A 476 -15.04 8.64 11.30
CA ASN A 476 -14.11 9.70 10.92
C ASN A 476 -13.39 9.43 9.59
N ILE A 477 -13.12 8.16 9.24
CA ILE A 477 -12.32 7.79 8.07
C ILE A 477 -13.13 6.92 7.10
N TRP A 478 -13.58 5.73 7.51
CA TRP A 478 -14.05 4.72 6.56
C TRP A 478 -15.31 5.14 5.80
N SER A 479 -16.31 5.66 6.53
CA SER A 479 -17.58 6.10 5.95
C SER A 479 -17.46 7.26 4.96
N LYS A 480 -16.30 7.92 4.89
CA LYS A 480 -16.09 9.08 4.00
C LYS A 480 -15.70 8.68 2.59
N GLY A 481 -15.16 7.47 2.39
CA GLY A 481 -14.61 7.06 1.10
C GLY A 481 -13.72 8.15 0.50
N SER A 482 -14.08 8.62 -0.69
CA SER A 482 -13.44 9.72 -1.41
C SER A 482 -14.31 10.97 -1.54
N LEU A 483 -15.26 11.19 -0.61
CA LEU A 483 -16.12 12.38 -0.62
C LEU A 483 -15.35 13.68 -0.34
N LEU A 484 -14.33 13.60 0.51
CA LEU A 484 -13.49 14.73 0.91
C LEU A 484 -12.15 14.68 0.18
N THR A 485 -11.48 15.83 0.06
CA THR A 485 -10.03 15.85 -0.24
C THR A 485 -9.24 15.24 0.93
N THR A 486 -8.00 14.84 0.70
CA THR A 486 -7.18 14.20 1.76
C THR A 486 -7.00 15.13 2.97
N ASP A 487 -6.71 16.41 2.73
CA ASP A 487 -6.56 17.42 3.79
C ASP A 487 -7.86 17.68 4.56
N GLU A 488 -9.01 17.73 3.87
CA GLU A 488 -10.32 17.88 4.51
C GLU A 488 -10.65 16.67 5.39
N LEU A 489 -10.41 15.46 4.90
CA LEU A 489 -10.63 14.21 5.63
C LEU A 489 -9.82 14.20 6.93
N VAL A 490 -8.51 14.43 6.83
CA VAL A 490 -7.59 14.37 7.98
C VAL A 490 -7.88 15.51 8.96
N ARG A 491 -8.16 16.72 8.47
CA ARG A 491 -8.54 17.87 9.31
C ARG A 491 -9.86 17.65 10.02
N GLN A 492 -10.85 17.06 9.37
CA GLN A 492 -12.13 16.77 10.01
C GLN A 492 -11.97 15.68 11.09
N ALA A 493 -11.15 14.66 10.84
CA ALA A 493 -10.94 13.56 11.78
C ALA A 493 -10.04 13.95 12.97
N THR A 494 -9.06 14.84 12.76
CA THR A 494 -7.96 15.06 13.74
C THR A 494 -7.78 16.50 14.17
N GLY A 495 -8.46 17.45 13.53
CA GLY A 495 -8.37 18.90 13.81
C GLY A 495 -7.30 19.64 13.00
N GLU A 496 -6.40 18.93 12.32
CA GLU A 496 -5.31 19.50 11.51
C GLU A 496 -5.04 18.64 10.27
N ILE A 497 -4.25 19.16 9.32
CA ILE A 497 -3.76 18.35 8.17
C ILE A 497 -2.66 17.40 8.64
N LEU A 498 -2.04 16.64 7.72
CA LEU A 498 -0.94 15.75 8.07
C LEU A 498 0.16 16.46 8.87
N ASN A 499 0.46 15.93 10.04
CA ASN A 499 1.48 16.44 10.95
C ASN A 499 2.42 15.30 11.40
N PRO A 500 3.67 15.25 10.90
CA PRO A 500 4.60 14.16 11.20
C PRO A 500 5.08 14.11 12.66
N SER A 501 4.79 15.14 13.47
CA SER A 501 5.17 15.15 14.89
C SER A 501 4.48 14.05 15.70
N HIS A 502 3.26 13.64 15.32
CA HIS A 502 2.55 12.51 15.94
C HIS A 502 3.31 11.20 15.74
N PHE A 503 3.85 10.99 14.54
CA PHE A 503 4.65 9.81 14.23
C PHE A 503 5.95 9.78 15.02
N LYS A 504 6.66 10.90 15.09
CA LYS A 504 7.86 11.02 15.92
C LYS A 504 7.57 10.73 17.39
N ALA A 505 6.52 11.35 17.95
CA ALA A 505 6.13 11.17 19.34
C ALA A 505 5.75 9.71 19.65
N HIS A 506 5.06 9.05 18.71
CA HIS A 506 4.75 7.62 18.78
C HIS A 506 6.02 6.76 18.85
N LEU A 507 6.97 6.96 17.94
CA LEU A 507 8.23 6.23 17.92
C LEU A 507 9.05 6.47 19.20
N GLU A 508 9.16 7.72 19.66
CA GLU A 508 9.83 8.04 20.93
C GLU A 508 9.16 7.31 22.11
N SER A 509 7.83 7.32 22.16
CA SER A 509 7.08 6.68 23.24
C SER A 509 7.21 5.16 23.24
N ARG A 510 7.34 4.53 22.07
CA ARG A 510 7.43 3.07 21.94
C ARG A 510 8.83 2.54 22.19
N TYR A 511 9.84 3.21 21.64
CA TYR A 511 11.19 2.65 21.59
C TYR A 511 12.13 3.24 22.64
N LEU A 512 11.94 4.50 23.04
CA LEU A 512 12.84 5.18 23.97
C LEU A 512 12.30 5.29 25.39
N ARG A 513 10.99 5.46 25.55
CA ARG A 513 10.31 5.47 26.87
C ARG A 513 9.87 4.06 27.25
#